data_AF-A0A645DD42-F1
#
_entry.id   AF-A0A645DD42-F1
#
_cell.length_a   1.000
_cell.length_b   1.000
_cell.length_c   1.000
_cell.angle_alpha   90.00
_cell.angle_beta   90.00
_cell.angle_gamma   90.00
#
_symmetry.space_group_name_H-M   'P 1'
#
loop_
_entity.id
_entity.type
_entity.pdbx_description
1 polymer ?
#
loop_
_entity_poly.entity_id
_entity_poly.type
_entity_poly.pdbx_seq_one_letter_code
_entity_poly.pdbx_strand_id
1 'polypeptide(L)'
;MYTIILLVVVRPEVLTVGKILVAFIISAILGVPSTNSFLKSLNRSAIDIDDLNLGLLPGEKIISKANATLKKGVIRLGGILYLTDRHILFIGTEFFDRNKKILCVPLSLIVDRKLDDNYQLRIRVESGKECIFALVGAFNFLSALNSALK
;
A
#
# COMPACT_ATOMS: atom_id res chain seq x y z
N MET A 1 -15.11 17.82 -11.76
CA MET A 1 -14.93 16.74 -12.75
C MET A 1 -16.19 15.88 -12.68
N TYR A 2 -17.09 16.03 -13.64
CA TYR A 2 -18.41 15.38 -13.62
C TYR A 2 -18.34 14.05 -14.37
N THR A 3 -18.69 12.95 -13.69
CA THR A 3 -18.83 11.63 -14.33
C THR A 3 -20.24 11.55 -14.90
N ILE A 4 -20.38 11.75 -16.20
CA ILE A 4 -21.64 11.53 -16.91
C ILE A 4 -21.76 10.02 -17.13
N ILE A 5 -22.57 9.34 -16.31
CA ILE A 5 -22.92 7.93 -16.51
C ILE A 5 -24.08 7.90 -17.49
N LEU A 6 -23.79 7.53 -18.75
CA LEU A 6 -24.79 7.42 -19.80
C LEU A 6 -25.54 6.10 -19.62
N LEU A 7 -26.67 6.16 -18.90
CA LEU A 7 -27.49 5.01 -18.58
C LEU A 7 -28.40 4.70 -19.78
N VAL A 8 -27.89 3.88 -20.72
CA VAL A 8 -28.69 3.41 -21.84
C VAL A 8 -29.64 2.33 -21.34
N VAL A 9 -30.87 2.73 -21.00
CA VAL A 9 -31.96 1.80 -20.66
C VAL A 9 -32.44 1.14 -21.96
N VAL A 10 -31.86 -0.02 -22.28
CA VAL A 10 -32.33 -0.83 -23.41
C VAL A 10 -33.50 -1.68 -22.94
N ARG A 11 -34.72 -1.38 -23.41
CA ARG A 11 -35.88 -2.26 -23.20
C ARG A 11 -35.60 -3.61 -23.90
N PRO A 12 -35.73 -4.75 -23.20
CA PRO A 12 -35.31 -6.06 -23.72
C PRO A 12 -36.11 -6.53 -24.95
N GLU A 13 -37.28 -5.94 -25.21
CA GLU A 13 -38.18 -6.32 -26.31
C GLU A 13 -37.67 -5.92 -27.71
N VAL A 14 -36.60 -5.11 -27.82
CA VAL A 14 -36.03 -4.66 -29.11
C VAL A 14 -34.49 -4.70 -29.08
N LEU A 15 -33.94 -5.81 -28.59
CA LEU A 15 -32.49 -6.06 -28.56
C LEU A 15 -32.01 -6.66 -29.89
N THR A 16 -31.71 -5.80 -30.86
CA THR A 16 -31.13 -6.22 -32.14
C THR A 16 -29.62 -6.39 -32.02
N VAL A 17 -29.03 -7.36 -32.72
CA VAL A 17 -27.57 -7.63 -32.74
C VAL A 17 -26.74 -6.35 -32.96
N GLY A 18 -27.23 -5.43 -33.81
CA GLY A 18 -26.57 -4.13 -34.04
C GLY A 18 -26.43 -3.27 -32.78
N LYS A 19 -27.40 -3.28 -31.86
CA LYS A 19 -27.33 -2.50 -30.61
C LYS A 19 -26.31 -3.08 -29.62
N ILE A 20 -26.16 -4.41 -29.61
CA ILE A 20 -25.15 -5.09 -28.79
C ILE A 20 -23.75 -4.72 -29.29
N LEU A 21 -23.56 -4.73 -30.62
CA LEU A 21 -22.30 -4.38 -31.26
C LEU A 21 -21.91 -2.92 -31.00
N VAL A 22 -22.86 -1.99 -31.07
CA VAL A 22 -22.65 -0.58 -30.73
C VAL A 22 -22.29 -0.40 -29.25
N ALA A 23 -22.98 -1.07 -28.33
CA ALA A 23 -22.65 -1.02 -26.90
C ALA A 23 -21.23 -1.56 -26.61
N PHE A 24 -20.83 -2.63 -27.31
CA PHE A 24 -19.49 -3.20 -27.21
C PHE A 24 -18.41 -2.23 -27.71
N ILE A 25 -18.64 -1.58 -28.86
CA ILE A 25 -17.73 -0.58 -29.43
C ILE A 25 -17.62 0.64 -28.49
N ILE A 26 -18.72 1.13 -27.93
CA ILE A 26 -18.71 2.26 -26.99
C ILE A 26 -17.95 1.89 -25.70
N SER A 27 -18.17 0.70 -25.14
CA SER A 27 -17.39 0.20 -24.00
C SER A 27 -15.91 0.08 -24.31
N ALA A 28 -15.53 -0.39 -25.51
CA ALA A 28 -14.14 -0.47 -25.93
C ALA A 28 -13.50 0.92 -26.11
N ILE A 29 -14.19 1.85 -26.77
CA ILE A 29 -13.69 3.22 -27.01
C ILE A 29 -13.58 4.01 -25.71
N LEU A 30 -14.48 3.82 -24.74
CA LEU A 30 -14.38 4.47 -23.42
C LEU A 30 -13.40 3.74 -22.49
N GLY A 31 -13.22 2.43 -22.67
CA GLY A 31 -12.30 1.59 -21.91
C GLY A 31 -10.83 1.83 -22.27
N VAL A 32 -10.50 2.08 -23.54
CA VAL A 32 -9.10 2.22 -23.99
C VAL A 32 -8.40 3.50 -23.46
N PRO A 33 -9.01 4.70 -23.47
CA PRO A 33 -8.39 5.91 -22.92
C PRO A 33 -8.26 5.87 -21.41
N SER A 34 -9.25 5.26 -20.72
CA SER A 34 -9.26 5.13 -19.26
C SER A 34 -8.23 4.09 -18.80
N THR A 35 -8.11 2.94 -19.48
CA THR A 35 -7.05 1.97 -19.22
C THR A 35 -5.67 2.52 -19.56
N ASN A 36 -5.50 3.25 -20.67
CA ASN A 36 -4.20 3.85 -21.01
C ASN A 36 -3.80 4.97 -20.03
N SER A 37 -4.75 5.81 -19.59
CA SER A 37 -4.49 6.82 -18.55
C SER A 37 -4.21 6.18 -17.19
N PHE A 38 -4.90 5.08 -16.86
CA PHE A 38 -4.63 4.28 -15.68
C PHE A 38 -3.22 3.70 -15.76
N LEU A 39 -2.86 2.98 -16.83
CA LEU A 39 -1.53 2.42 -17.08
C LEU A 39 -0.43 3.48 -17.07
N LYS A 40 -0.67 4.67 -17.65
CA LYS A 40 0.25 5.81 -17.62
C LYS A 40 0.42 6.38 -16.20
N SER A 41 -0.64 6.35 -15.38
CA SER A 41 -0.58 6.66 -13.95
C SER A 41 0.21 5.59 -13.18
N LEU A 42 0.07 4.30 -13.53
CA LEU A 42 0.87 3.20 -12.96
C LEU A 42 2.37 3.37 -13.28
N ASN A 43 2.66 3.82 -14.51
CA ASN A 43 3.99 3.94 -15.08
C ASN A 43 4.67 5.30 -14.79
N ARG A 44 4.08 6.16 -13.95
CA ARG A 44 4.86 7.23 -13.32
C ARG A 44 5.96 6.55 -12.50
N SER A 45 7.19 6.70 -12.97
CA SER A 45 8.43 6.27 -12.32
C SER A 45 8.28 6.42 -10.80
N ALA A 46 8.56 5.33 -10.08
CA ALA A 46 8.72 5.40 -8.64
C ALA A 46 9.68 6.56 -8.37
N ILE A 47 9.21 7.61 -7.68
CA ILE A 47 10.12 8.59 -7.11
C ILE A 47 11.13 7.76 -6.33
N ASP A 48 12.41 7.98 -6.59
CA ASP A 48 13.46 7.22 -5.96
C ASP A 48 13.22 7.27 -4.45
N ILE A 49 13.23 6.13 -3.80
CA ILE A 49 12.81 6.01 -2.40
C ILE A 49 13.68 6.92 -1.50
N ASP A 50 14.88 7.24 -1.97
CA ASP A 50 15.84 8.13 -1.33
C ASP A 50 15.42 9.62 -1.37
N ASP A 51 14.58 10.03 -2.32
CA ASP A 51 13.98 11.39 -2.37
C ASP A 51 12.68 11.49 -1.57
N LEU A 52 12.22 10.38 -0.99
CA LEU A 52 10.99 10.38 -0.22
C LEU A 52 11.20 11.05 1.14
N ASN A 53 10.51 12.16 1.36
CA ASN A 53 10.48 12.80 2.67
C ASN A 53 9.74 11.88 3.67
N LEU A 54 10.51 11.09 4.42
CA LEU A 54 10.03 10.19 5.47
C LEU A 54 9.42 10.94 6.66
N GLY A 55 9.59 12.27 6.72
CA GLY A 55 9.15 13.10 7.83
C GLY A 55 9.89 12.77 9.12
N LEU A 56 11.19 12.48 9.01
CA LEU A 56 12.06 12.21 10.16
C LEU A 56 12.24 13.48 10.99
N LEU A 57 12.30 13.32 12.31
CA LEU A 57 12.61 14.40 13.23
C LEU A 57 14.10 14.80 13.07
N PRO A 58 14.46 16.06 13.39
CA PRO A 58 15.85 16.49 13.36
C PRO A 58 16.75 15.57 14.22
N GLY A 59 17.76 14.97 13.59
CA GLY A 59 18.72 14.06 14.23
C GLY A 59 18.26 12.60 14.36
N GLU A 60 17.05 12.27 13.92
CA GLU A 60 16.56 10.88 13.85
C GLU A 60 17.30 10.08 12.78
N LYS A 61 17.65 8.83 13.10
CA LYS A 61 18.49 7.97 12.24
C LYS A 61 17.75 6.71 11.86
N ILE A 62 17.87 6.35 10.58
CA ILE A 62 17.40 5.06 10.08
C ILE A 62 18.37 3.98 10.54
N ILE A 63 17.87 2.99 11.29
CA ILE A 63 18.63 1.84 11.78
C ILE A 63 18.54 0.69 10.77
N SER A 64 17.35 0.45 10.22
CA SER A 64 17.11 -0.65 9.29
C SER A 64 15.98 -0.34 8.32
N LYS A 65 16.02 -0.96 7.14
CA LYS A 65 14.94 -0.95 6.15
C LYS A 65 14.72 -2.36 5.60
N ALA A 66 13.46 -2.73 5.41
CA ALA A 66 13.08 -4.02 4.85
C ALA A 66 11.86 -3.88 3.93
N ASN A 67 11.85 -4.65 2.84
CA ASN A 67 10.65 -4.81 2.02
C ASN A 67 9.60 -5.56 2.83
N ALA A 68 8.38 -5.02 2.88
CA ALA A 68 7.34 -5.52 3.74
C ALA A 68 5.97 -5.47 3.06
N THR A 69 5.09 -6.38 3.47
CA THR A 69 3.67 -6.32 3.15
C THR A 69 2.87 -6.17 4.43
N LEU A 70 2.18 -5.05 4.58
CA LEU A 70 1.27 -4.81 5.69
C LEU A 70 -0.08 -5.51 5.42
N LYS A 71 -0.52 -6.35 6.36
CA LYS A 71 -1.85 -6.95 6.33
C LYS A 71 -2.85 -6.08 7.10
N LYS A 72 -3.88 -5.58 6.41
CA LYS A 72 -4.96 -4.77 6.99
C LYS A 72 -6.31 -5.36 6.61
N GLY A 73 -6.85 -6.22 7.48
CA GLY A 73 -8.07 -6.98 7.19
C GLY A 73 -7.85 -7.94 6.01
N VAL A 74 -8.65 -7.79 4.96
CA VAL A 74 -8.56 -8.60 3.72
C VAL A 74 -7.50 -8.05 2.76
N ILE A 75 -7.07 -6.80 2.94
CA ILE A 75 -6.16 -6.10 2.03
C ILE A 75 -4.71 -6.33 2.47
N ARG A 76 -3.84 -6.51 1.48
CA ARG A 76 -2.39 -6.54 1.63
C ARG A 76 -1.82 -5.35 0.89
N LEU A 77 -0.95 -4.60 1.57
CA LEU A 77 -0.30 -3.41 1.01
C LEU A 77 1.20 -3.66 1.00
N GLY A 78 1.81 -3.70 -0.18
CA GLY A 78 3.25 -3.75 -0.36
C GLY A 78 3.90 -2.39 -0.10
N GLY A 79 5.09 -2.43 0.49
CA GLY A 79 5.80 -1.24 0.90
C GLY A 79 7.17 -1.52 1.47
N ILE A 80 7.72 -0.49 2.09
CA ILE A 80 9.00 -0.56 2.80
C ILE A 80 8.75 -0.19 4.26
N LEU A 81 9.24 -1.05 5.13
CA LEU A 81 9.24 -0.84 6.57
C LEU A 81 10.59 -0.27 6.97
N TYR A 82 10.59 0.90 7.59
CA TYR A 82 11.77 1.54 8.17
C TYR A 82 11.71 1.44 9.67
N LEU A 83 12.84 1.10 10.26
CA LEU A 83 13.12 1.23 11.67
C LEU A 83 14.03 2.42 11.87
N THR A 84 13.58 3.37 12.68
CA THR A 84 14.41 4.47 13.17
C THR A 84 14.73 4.27 14.64
N ASP A 85 15.57 5.13 15.21
CA ASP A 85 15.85 5.17 16.64
C ASP A 85 14.68 5.68 17.51
N ARG A 86 13.56 6.12 16.91
CA ARG A 86 12.38 6.55 17.68
C ARG A 86 11.07 5.88 17.30
N HIS A 87 10.92 5.45 16.05
CA HIS A 87 9.67 4.87 15.56
C HIS A 87 9.84 3.93 14.35
N ILE A 88 8.81 3.13 14.09
CA ILE A 88 8.65 2.32 12.89
C ILE A 88 7.76 3.07 11.89
N LEU A 89 8.20 3.13 10.64
CA LEU A 89 7.45 3.71 9.52
C LEU A 89 7.13 2.64 8.49
N PHE A 90 5.90 2.61 8.01
CA PHE A 90 5.56 1.86 6.80
C PHE A 90 5.15 2.82 5.69
N ILE A 91 5.91 2.77 4.60
CA ILE A 91 5.66 3.54 3.39
C ILE A 91 5.09 2.59 2.34
N GLY A 92 3.91 2.90 1.80
CA GLY A 92 3.34 2.15 0.70
C GLY A 92 4.14 2.37 -0.58
N THR A 93 4.39 1.30 -1.33
CA THR A 93 5.00 1.40 -2.67
C THR A 93 3.98 1.05 -3.77
N GLU A 94 2.83 0.52 -3.39
CA GLU A 94 1.79 0.05 -4.30
C GLU A 94 0.73 1.11 -4.62
N PHE A 95 0.35 1.12 -5.90
CA PHE A 95 -0.68 1.93 -6.60
C PHE A 95 -1.41 3.04 -5.82
N PHE A 96 -2.30 2.71 -4.88
CA PHE A 96 -3.14 3.72 -4.19
C PHE A 96 -2.40 4.46 -3.07
N ASP A 97 -1.38 3.84 -2.51
CA ASP A 97 -0.61 4.33 -1.36
C ASP A 97 0.87 4.51 -1.68
N ARG A 98 1.22 4.53 -2.98
CA ARG A 98 2.58 4.75 -3.44
C ARG A 98 3.12 6.04 -2.81
N ASN A 99 4.27 5.92 -2.16
CA ASN A 99 5.00 6.99 -1.50
C ASN A 99 4.24 7.66 -0.34
N LYS A 100 3.18 7.02 0.17
CA LYS A 100 2.44 7.51 1.33
C LYS A 100 2.91 6.81 2.59
N LYS A 101 3.06 7.60 3.66
CA LYS A 101 3.21 7.10 5.02
C LYS A 101 1.88 6.51 5.48
N ILE A 102 1.80 5.19 5.49
CA ILE A 102 0.59 4.44 5.88
C ILE A 102 0.57 4.23 7.40
N LEU A 103 1.75 4.04 8.00
CA LEU A 103 1.87 3.75 9.42
C LEU A 103 3.09 4.44 10.03
N CYS A 104 2.91 4.92 11.26
CA CYS A 104 3.92 5.49 12.12
C CYS A 104 3.66 4.98 13.53
N VAL A 105 4.59 4.20 14.09
CA VAL A 105 4.44 3.66 15.44
C VAL A 105 5.69 4.04 16.25
N PRO A 106 5.57 4.95 17.22
CA PRO A 106 6.62 5.21 18.20
C PRO A 106 7.06 3.92 18.89
N LEU A 107 8.37 3.75 19.04
CA LEU A 107 8.94 2.58 19.71
C LEU A 107 8.45 2.46 21.15
N SER A 108 8.25 3.58 21.84
CA SER A 108 7.72 3.63 23.21
C SER A 108 6.31 3.06 23.36
N LEU A 109 5.53 2.99 22.27
CA LEU A 109 4.16 2.45 22.30
C LEU A 109 4.10 0.96 21.97
N ILE A 110 5.23 0.31 21.65
CA ILE A 110 5.28 -1.11 21.30
C ILE A 110 5.34 -1.93 22.58
N VAL A 111 4.31 -2.75 22.81
CA VAL A 111 4.18 -3.59 24.02
C VAL A 111 4.64 -5.02 23.77
N ASP A 112 4.31 -5.57 22.61
CA ASP A 112 4.68 -6.94 22.24
C ASP A 112 5.10 -7.00 20.76
N ARG A 113 6.06 -7.88 20.47
CA ARG A 113 6.58 -8.10 19.12
C ARG A 113 7.00 -9.55 18.96
N LYS A 114 6.43 -10.24 17.98
CA LYS A 114 6.68 -11.66 17.74
C LYS A 114 6.79 -11.95 16.26
N LEU A 115 7.69 -12.86 15.91
CA LEU A 115 7.74 -13.45 14.59
C LEU A 115 6.96 -14.77 14.63
N ASP A 116 6.05 -14.97 13.69
CA ASP A 116 5.40 -16.27 13.52
C ASP A 116 6.14 -17.16 12.52
N ASP A 117 5.73 -18.43 12.44
CA ASP A 117 6.36 -19.44 11.57
C ASP A 117 6.28 -19.10 10.08
N ASN A 118 5.42 -18.14 9.70
CA ASN A 118 5.30 -17.65 8.33
C ASN A 118 6.16 -16.40 8.07
N TYR A 119 7.15 -16.12 8.93
CA TYR A 119 8.00 -14.95 8.85
C TYR A 119 7.22 -13.63 8.90
N GLN A 120 6.06 -13.62 9.57
CA GLN A 120 5.27 -12.42 9.76
C GLN A 120 5.61 -11.81 11.12
N LEU A 121 6.08 -10.56 11.09
CA LEU A 121 6.29 -9.76 12.28
C LEU A 121 4.95 -9.18 12.73
N ARG A 122 4.53 -9.57 13.93
CA ARG A 122 3.38 -9.03 14.62
C ARG A 122 3.85 -8.04 15.66
N ILE A 123 3.33 -6.82 15.60
CA ILE A 123 3.61 -5.75 16.53
C ILE A 123 2.29 -5.36 17.19
N ARG A 124 2.24 -5.44 18.52
CA ARG A 124 1.13 -4.96 19.33
C ARG A 124 1.52 -3.65 20.00
N VAL A 125 0.69 -2.64 19.84
CA VAL A 125 0.85 -1.34 20.51
C VAL A 125 -0.04 -1.21 21.74
N GLU A 126 0.27 -0.26 22.62
CA GLU A 126 -0.46 -0.02 23.89
C GLU A 126 -1.98 0.15 23.72
N SER A 127 -2.42 0.71 22.58
CA SER A 127 -3.85 0.83 22.25
C SER A 127 -4.56 -0.51 22.01
N GLY A 128 -3.86 -1.64 22.13
CA GLY A 128 -4.35 -2.98 21.82
C GLY A 128 -4.37 -3.30 20.33
N LYS A 129 -4.06 -2.33 19.47
CA LYS A 129 -4.00 -2.53 18.02
C LYS A 129 -2.82 -3.42 17.64
N GLU A 130 -3.07 -4.40 16.79
CA GLU A 130 -2.05 -5.29 16.24
C GLU A 130 -1.79 -4.95 14.77
N CYS A 131 -0.52 -4.90 14.40
CA CYS A 131 -0.06 -4.70 13.03
C CYS A 131 0.76 -5.93 12.62
N ILE A 132 0.47 -6.48 11.43
CA ILE A 132 1.12 -7.69 10.94
C ILE A 132 1.83 -7.37 9.63
N PHE A 133 3.13 -7.65 9.57
CA PHE A 133 3.99 -7.40 8.43
C PHE A 133 4.61 -8.71 7.95
N ALA A 134 4.40 -9.09 6.70
CA ALA A 134 5.24 -10.11 6.06
C ALA A 134 6.52 -9.44 5.58
N LEU A 135 7.69 -9.93 6.01
CA LEU A 135 8.97 -9.25 5.78
C LEU A 135 9.95 -10.12 4.99
N VAL A 136 10.65 -9.51 4.03
CA VAL A 136 11.86 -10.10 3.47
C VAL A 136 13.02 -9.82 4.43
N GLY A 137 13.67 -10.86 4.97
CA GLY A 137 14.72 -10.70 5.98
C GLY A 137 14.19 -10.41 7.39
N ALA A 138 13.05 -11.00 7.76
CA ALA A 138 12.34 -10.73 9.00
C ALA A 138 13.19 -10.84 10.28
N PHE A 139 14.12 -11.81 10.34
CA PHE A 139 15.00 -11.99 11.49
C PHE A 139 15.96 -10.82 11.72
N ASN A 140 16.56 -10.30 10.65
CA ASN A 140 17.49 -9.16 10.74
C ASN A 140 16.75 -7.91 11.22
N PHE A 141 15.55 -7.68 10.68
CA PHE A 141 14.72 -6.55 11.07
C PHE A 141 14.26 -6.68 12.53
N LEU A 142 13.81 -7.86 12.96
CA LEU A 142 13.40 -8.11 14.36
C LEU A 142 14.59 -7.95 15.33
N SER A 143 15.79 -8.40 14.95
CA SER A 143 16.99 -8.24 15.77
C SER A 143 17.35 -6.76 15.95
N ALA A 144 17.29 -5.97 14.87
CA ALA A 144 17.47 -4.52 14.94
C ALA A 144 16.41 -3.85 15.81
N LEU A 145 15.13 -4.25 15.65
CA LEU A 145 14.02 -3.74 16.46
C LEU A 145 14.21 -4.06 17.95
N ASN A 146 14.64 -5.28 18.27
CA ASN A 146 14.95 -5.68 19.64
C ASN A 146 16.09 -4.86 20.25
N SER A 147 17.06 -4.46 19.43
CA SER A 147 18.20 -3.65 19.89
C SER A 147 17.79 -2.19 20.11
N ALA A 148 16.88 -1.66 19.28
CA ALA A 148 16.37 -0.29 19.40
C ALA A 148 15.37 -0.10 20.56
N LEU A 149 14.78 -1.18 21.08
CA LEU A 149 13.83 -1.17 22.20
C LEU A 149 14.48 -1.45 23.57
N LYS A 150 15.79 -1.70 23.60
CA LYS A 150 16.58 -1.84 24.84
C LYS A 150 17.02 -0.47 25.33
#